data_AF-A0A1G0I965-F1
#
_entry.id   AF-A0A1G0I965-F1
#
_cell.length_a   1.000
_cell.length_b   1.000
_cell.length_c   1.000
_cell.angle_alpha   90.00
_cell.angle_beta   90.00
_cell.angle_gamma   90.00
#
_symmetry.space_group_name_H-M   'P 1'
#
loop_
_entity.id
_entity.type
_entity.pdbx_description
1 polymer ?
#
loop_
_entity_poly.entity_id
_entity_poly.type
_entity_poly.pdbx_seq_one_letter_code
_entity_poly.pdbx_strand_id
1 'polypeptide(L)'
;MMRQAVACSNYFLSAEKKLLKLFLLCKLQTLLIEMFYKDIQTDFPANASSSCYLHYHPITEHYFMDNKIIQLVIRGILEGGEYSLSGIAYYTRIPFDIVLDAACGNSHDLSITAWTRIVDMYMRAKPGVSKMLLERLLNLQSEDPLTISSLLNSV
;
A
#
# COMPACT_ATOMS: atom_id res chain seq x y z
N MET A 1 38.61 -9.51 -17.52
CA MET A 1 37.36 -9.13 -18.22
C MET A 1 36.10 -9.87 -17.77
N MET A 2 36.14 -11.12 -17.28
CA MET A 2 34.92 -11.84 -16.81
C MET A 2 34.24 -11.29 -15.54
N ARG A 3 34.93 -10.49 -14.70
CA ARG A 3 34.35 -9.96 -13.44
C ARG A 3 33.39 -8.77 -13.64
N GLN A 4 33.51 -8.02 -14.74
CA GLN A 4 32.63 -6.87 -15.01
C GLN A 4 31.26 -7.30 -15.56
N ALA A 5 31.19 -8.38 -16.34
CA ALA A 5 29.92 -8.91 -16.87
C ALA A 5 29.01 -9.47 -15.76
N VAL A 6 29.59 -10.16 -14.76
CA VAL A 6 28.85 -10.72 -13.61
C VAL A 6 28.32 -9.62 -12.69
N ALA A 7 29.09 -8.55 -12.47
CA ALA A 7 28.63 -7.41 -11.67
C ALA A 7 27.48 -6.65 -12.36
N CYS A 8 27.54 -6.48 -13.68
CA CYS A 8 26.48 -5.84 -14.46
C CYS A 8 25.18 -6.68 -14.48
N SER A 9 25.31 -8.00 -14.66
CA SER A 9 24.18 -8.95 -14.60
C SER A 9 23.52 -8.99 -13.21
N ASN A 10 24.32 -9.01 -12.13
CA ASN A 10 23.79 -8.97 -10.77
C ASN A 10 23.14 -7.64 -10.41
N TYR A 11 23.64 -6.53 -10.96
CA TYR A 11 23.06 -5.20 -10.76
C TYR A 11 21.72 -5.05 -11.48
N PHE A 12 21.63 -5.54 -12.72
CA PHE A 12 20.40 -5.57 -13.52
C PHE A 12 19.31 -6.43 -12.86
N LEU A 13 19.66 -7.65 -12.43
CA LEU A 13 18.77 -8.54 -11.68
C LEU A 13 18.29 -7.91 -10.36
N SER A 14 19.12 -7.07 -9.74
CA SER A 14 18.76 -6.30 -8.53
C SER A 14 17.80 -5.16 -8.82
N ALA A 15 17.95 -4.47 -9.96
CA ALA A 15 17.05 -3.40 -10.39
C ALA A 15 15.66 -3.93 -10.77
N GLU A 16 15.59 -5.01 -11.56
CA GLU A 16 14.33 -5.68 -11.92
C GLU A 16 13.55 -6.15 -10.69
N LYS A 17 14.23 -6.73 -9.71
CA LYS A 17 13.60 -7.13 -8.44
C LYS A 17 13.04 -5.95 -7.66
N LYS A 18 13.70 -4.78 -7.70
CA LYS A 18 13.20 -3.55 -7.05
C LYS A 18 11.98 -3.03 -7.79
N LEU A 19 12.00 -3.00 -9.13
CA LEU A 19 10.89 -2.58 -9.96
C LEU A 19 9.66 -3.48 -9.76
N LEU A 20 9.86 -4.80 -9.77
CA LEU A 20 8.79 -5.76 -9.52
C LEU A 20 8.18 -5.59 -8.12
N LYS A 21 9.02 -5.40 -7.09
CA LYS A 21 8.53 -5.13 -5.73
C LYS A 21 7.70 -3.85 -5.66
N LEU A 22 8.17 -2.78 -6.30
CA LEU A 22 7.44 -1.51 -6.35
C LEU A 22 6.10 -1.68 -7.08
N PHE A 23 6.10 -2.35 -8.23
CA PHE A 23 4.88 -2.64 -8.99
C PHE A 23 3.86 -3.42 -8.16
N LEU A 24 4.29 -4.51 -7.51
CA LEU A 24 3.42 -5.32 -6.65
C LEU A 24 2.89 -4.52 -5.46
N LEU A 25 3.71 -3.65 -4.87
CA LEU A 25 3.30 -2.78 -3.78
C LEU A 25 2.23 -1.77 -4.24
N CYS A 26 2.43 -1.10 -5.37
CA CYS A 26 1.44 -0.20 -5.96
C CYS A 26 0.13 -0.94 -6.27
N LYS A 27 0.20 -2.16 -6.81
CA LYS A 27 -1.00 -2.97 -7.08
C LYS A 27 -1.72 -3.39 -5.80
N LEU A 28 -0.99 -3.79 -4.77
CA LEU A 28 -1.56 -4.09 -3.46
C LEU A 28 -2.28 -2.87 -2.88
N GLN A 29 -1.65 -1.69 -2.95
CA GLN A 29 -2.23 -0.43 -2.52
C GLN A 29 -3.53 -0.12 -3.28
N THR A 30 -3.56 -0.28 -4.62
CA THR A 30 -4.81 -0.12 -5.40
C THR A 30 -5.91 -1.07 -4.94
N LEU A 31 -5.59 -2.35 -4.70
CA LEU A 31 -6.59 -3.31 -4.22
C LEU A 31 -7.11 -2.98 -2.82
N LEU A 32 -6.27 -2.44 -1.94
CA LEU A 32 -6.70 -1.95 -0.63
C LEU A 32 -7.63 -0.73 -0.77
N ILE A 33 -7.35 0.19 -1.70
CA ILE A 33 -8.25 1.32 -2.00
C ILE A 33 -9.62 0.80 -2.43
N GLU A 34 -9.66 -0.12 -3.39
CA GLU A 34 -10.92 -0.71 -3.86
C GLU A 34 -11.70 -1.38 -2.74
N MET A 35 -11.00 -2.12 -1.87
CA MET A 35 -11.61 -2.83 -0.75
C MET A 35 -12.23 -1.87 0.27
N PHE A 36 -11.54 -0.77 0.58
CA PHE A 36 -11.99 0.23 1.55
C PHE A 36 -12.79 1.38 0.94
N TYR A 37 -13.08 1.35 -0.36
CA TYR A 37 -13.66 2.48 -1.08
C TYR A 37 -14.96 2.99 -0.44
N LYS A 38 -15.83 2.07 0.03
CA LYS A 38 -17.08 2.43 0.69
C LYS A 38 -16.85 3.15 2.02
N ASP A 39 -15.88 2.69 2.81
CA ASP A 39 -15.54 3.31 4.10
C ASP A 39 -14.88 4.67 3.91
N ILE A 40 -14.08 4.82 2.86
CA ILE A 40 -13.48 6.10 2.46
C ILE A 40 -14.57 7.10 2.02
N GLN A 41 -15.57 6.66 1.25
CA GLN A 41 -16.66 7.51 0.79
C GLN A 41 -17.54 8.04 1.94
N THR A 42 -17.77 7.26 2.99
CA THR A 42 -18.62 7.67 4.12
C THR A 42 -18.04 8.80 4.95
N ASP A 43 -16.72 9.01 4.89
CA ASP A 43 -16.05 10.10 5.59
C ASP A 43 -16.19 11.46 4.87
N PHE A 44 -16.72 11.48 3.64
CA PHE A 44 -17.00 12.72 2.91
C PHE A 44 -18.42 13.21 3.21
N PRO A 45 -18.60 14.47 3.65
CA PRO A 45 -19.94 15.03 3.81
C PRO A 45 -20.63 15.07 2.43
N ALA A 46 -21.89 14.63 2.35
CA ALA A 46 -22.72 14.60 1.14
C ALA A 46 -22.86 15.97 0.42
N ASN A 47 -22.35 17.04 1.03
CA ASN A 47 -22.40 18.42 0.60
C ASN A 47 -21.08 18.86 -0.06
N ALA A 48 -20.02 18.04 0.00
CA ALA A 48 -18.85 18.18 -0.85
C ALA A 48 -19.28 17.77 -2.26
N SER A 49 -19.77 18.75 -3.01
CA SER A 49 -20.17 18.60 -4.40
C SER A 49 -19.15 17.75 -5.17
N SER A 50 -19.63 16.93 -6.11
CA SER A 50 -18.84 16.14 -7.06
C SER A 50 -17.77 16.93 -7.85
N SER A 51 -17.63 18.23 -7.60
CA SER A 51 -16.57 19.11 -8.07
C SER A 51 -15.27 19.03 -7.23
N CYS A 52 -15.29 18.49 -6.01
CA CYS A 52 -14.08 18.46 -5.16
C CYS A 52 -13.05 17.42 -5.64
N TYR A 53 -13.49 16.39 -6.36
CA TYR A 53 -12.64 15.40 -7.05
C TYR A 53 -12.02 15.92 -8.37
N LEU A 54 -12.38 17.14 -8.80
CA LEU A 54 -11.92 17.71 -10.09
C LEU A 54 -11.11 18.99 -9.93
N HIS A 55 -10.84 19.42 -8.68
CA HIS A 55 -10.03 20.61 -8.39
C HIS A 55 -9.03 20.44 -7.25
N TYR A 56 -8.83 19.21 -6.78
CA TYR A 56 -7.69 18.88 -5.94
C TYR A 56 -6.51 18.45 -6.82
N HIS A 57 -5.32 18.97 -6.50
CA HIS A 57 -4.10 18.63 -7.22
C HIS A 57 -3.87 17.10 -7.13
N PRO A 58 -3.54 16.37 -8.22
CA PRO A 58 -3.41 14.91 -8.23
C PRO A 58 -2.51 14.34 -7.13
N ILE A 59 -1.53 15.14 -6.71
CA ILE A 59 -0.59 14.82 -5.63
C ILE A 59 -1.30 14.79 -4.26
N THR A 60 -2.21 15.73 -3.99
CA THR A 60 -2.88 15.87 -2.69
C THR A 60 -3.93 14.77 -2.48
N GLU A 61 -4.59 14.31 -3.53
CA GLU A 61 -5.52 13.18 -3.47
C GLU A 61 -4.79 11.87 -3.12
N HIS A 62 -3.60 11.65 -3.68
CA HIS A 62 -2.81 10.46 -3.41
C HIS A 62 -2.39 10.35 -1.93
N TYR A 63 -1.85 11.43 -1.36
CA TYR A 63 -1.46 11.47 0.06
C TYR A 63 -2.67 11.32 1.01
N PHE A 64 -3.81 11.90 0.65
CA PHE A 64 -5.03 11.75 1.44
C PHE A 64 -5.52 10.29 1.46
N MET A 65 -5.55 9.65 0.29
CA MET A 65 -5.96 8.25 0.19
C MET A 65 -5.02 7.33 0.97
N ASP A 66 -3.72 7.56 0.91
CA ASP A 66 -2.73 6.74 1.64
C ASP A 66 -2.89 6.84 3.15
N ASN A 67 -3.14 8.04 3.66
CA ASN A 67 -3.43 8.26 5.07
C ASN A 67 -4.71 7.57 5.52
N LYS A 68 -5.74 7.59 4.66
CA LYS A 68 -7.01 6.92 4.97
C LYS A 68 -6.92 5.41 4.92
N ILE A 69 -6.23 4.86 3.93
CA ILE A 69 -5.99 3.42 3.83
C ILE A 69 -5.25 2.94 5.07
N ILE A 70 -4.16 3.60 5.46
CA ILE A 70 -3.37 3.11 6.60
C ILE A 70 -4.16 3.19 7.91
N GLN A 71 -4.97 4.24 8.10
CA GLN A 71 -5.90 4.35 9.23
C GLN A 71 -6.88 3.17 9.27
N LEU A 72 -7.48 2.81 8.12
CA LEU A 72 -8.42 1.70 8.01
C LEU A 72 -7.74 0.33 8.21
N VAL A 73 -6.52 0.18 7.71
CA VAL A 73 -5.70 -1.01 7.95
C VAL A 73 -5.41 -1.17 9.44
N ILE A 74 -4.96 -0.12 10.13
CA ILE A 74 -4.71 -0.15 11.57
C ILE A 74 -6.00 -0.48 12.32
N ARG A 75 -7.11 0.18 11.99
CA ARG A 75 -8.42 -0.12 12.58
C ARG A 75 -8.80 -1.59 12.38
N GLY A 76 -8.62 -2.13 11.18
CA GLY A 76 -8.91 -3.53 10.88
C GLY A 76 -8.04 -4.51 11.69
N ILE A 77 -6.78 -4.17 11.99
CA ILE A 77 -5.95 -4.94 12.93
C ILE A 77 -6.58 -4.94 14.33
N LEU A 78 -6.95 -3.76 14.84
CA LEU A 78 -7.48 -3.58 16.19
C LEU A 78 -8.86 -4.25 16.38
N GLU A 79 -9.72 -4.23 15.36
CA GLU A 79 -11.04 -4.88 15.39
C GLU A 79 -10.96 -6.40 15.62
N GLY A 80 -9.81 -7.02 15.34
CA GLY A 80 -9.58 -8.42 15.67
C GLY A 80 -9.44 -8.69 17.18
N GLY A 81 -9.19 -7.66 18.00
CA GLY A 81 -9.00 -7.78 19.45
C GLY A 81 -7.67 -8.42 19.88
N GLU A 82 -6.96 -9.08 18.96
CA GLU A 82 -5.67 -9.74 19.22
C GLU A 82 -4.52 -8.77 19.43
N TYR A 83 -4.62 -7.55 18.88
CA TYR A 83 -3.57 -6.55 18.92
C TYR A 83 -4.09 -5.21 19.44
N SER A 84 -3.24 -4.49 20.16
CA SER A 84 -3.41 -3.09 20.53
C SER A 84 -2.50 -2.19 19.67
N LEU A 85 -2.69 -0.86 19.75
CA LEU A 85 -1.76 0.09 19.11
C LEU A 85 -0.31 -0.09 19.61
N SER A 86 -0.11 -0.38 20.90
CA SER A 86 1.21 -0.70 21.46
C SER A 86 1.75 -2.02 20.94
N GLY A 87 0.88 -3.01 20.73
CA GLY A 87 1.23 -4.27 20.06
C GLY A 87 1.68 -4.06 18.62
N ILE A 88 0.97 -3.22 17.86
CA ILE A 88 1.35 -2.85 16.49
C ILE A 88 2.74 -2.20 16.48
N ALA A 89 2.98 -1.21 17.35
CA ALA A 89 4.29 -0.56 17.47
C ALA A 89 5.41 -1.56 17.78
N TYR A 90 5.17 -2.47 18.74
CA TYR A 90 6.13 -3.51 19.13
C TYR A 90 6.48 -4.47 17.97
N TYR A 91 5.48 -5.05 17.31
CA TYR A 91 5.69 -6.05 16.26
C TYR A 91 6.23 -5.46 14.95
N THR A 92 5.83 -4.22 14.62
CA THR A 92 6.31 -3.53 13.41
C THR A 92 7.64 -2.80 13.64
N ARG A 93 8.09 -2.67 14.89
CA ARG A 93 9.25 -1.86 15.28
C ARG A 93 9.13 -0.42 14.77
N ILE A 94 7.91 0.12 14.84
CA ILE A 94 7.61 1.52 14.53
C ILE A 94 7.37 2.21 15.88
N PRO A 95 7.93 3.41 16.11
CA PRO A 95 7.63 4.22 17.28
C PRO A 95 6.12 4.36 17.53
N PHE A 96 5.72 4.28 18.80
CA PHE A 96 4.30 4.25 19.18
C PHE A 96 3.56 5.53 18.78
N ASP A 97 4.19 6.68 18.94
CA ASP A 97 3.72 7.98 18.49
C ASP A 97 3.38 7.97 16.99
N ILE A 98 4.26 7.43 16.15
CA ILE A 98 4.02 7.31 14.71
C ILE A 98 2.82 6.39 14.40
N VAL A 99 2.68 5.28 15.13
CA VAL A 99 1.54 4.37 14.96
C VAL A 99 0.24 5.03 15.42
N LEU A 100 0.28 5.78 16.53
CA LEU A 100 -0.86 6.51 17.06
C LEU A 100 -1.31 7.60 16.09
N ASP A 101 -0.39 8.40 15.58
CA ASP A 101 -0.67 9.45 14.60
C ASP A 101 -1.30 8.86 13.32
N ALA A 102 -0.75 7.74 12.82
CA ALA A 102 -1.32 7.03 11.68
C ALA A 102 -2.72 6.48 11.95
N ALA A 103 -2.99 5.96 13.15
CA ALA A 103 -4.32 5.50 13.56
C ALA A 103 -5.33 6.66 13.60
N CYS A 104 -4.87 7.86 13.94
CA CYS A 104 -5.67 9.09 13.93
C CYS A 104 -5.84 9.71 12.53
N GLY A 105 -5.17 9.19 11.50
CA GLY A 105 -5.20 9.71 10.13
C GLY A 105 -4.18 10.82 9.84
N ASN A 106 -3.25 11.06 10.77
CA ASN A 106 -2.18 12.05 10.66
C ASN A 106 -0.85 11.37 10.24
N SER A 107 -0.84 10.69 9.10
CA SER A 107 0.34 9.92 8.63
C SER A 107 1.16 10.61 7.54
N HIS A 108 1.19 11.95 7.52
CA HIS A 108 1.82 12.75 6.45
C HIS A 108 3.27 12.36 6.11
N ASP A 109 3.98 11.66 7.01
CA ASP A 109 5.37 11.23 6.82
C ASP A 109 5.60 9.72 7.00
N LEU A 110 4.55 8.89 6.86
CA LEU A 110 4.74 7.45 7.02
C LEU A 110 5.57 6.88 5.87
N SER A 111 6.82 6.54 6.16
CA SER A 111 7.71 5.93 5.16
C SER A 111 7.12 4.66 4.56
N ILE A 112 7.47 4.36 3.29
CA ILE A 112 7.06 3.14 2.59
C ILE A 112 7.40 1.86 3.36
N THR A 113 8.50 1.88 4.13
CA THR A 113 8.91 0.76 4.99
C THR A 113 7.95 0.58 6.15
N ALA A 114 7.58 1.67 6.83
CA ALA A 114 6.62 1.64 7.92
C ALA A 114 5.23 1.21 7.42
N TRP A 115 4.78 1.76 6.29
CA TRP A 115 3.53 1.36 5.63
C TRP A 115 3.50 -0.14 5.33
N THR A 116 4.55 -0.66 4.71
CA THR A 116 4.62 -2.09 4.32
C THR A 116 4.59 -3.00 5.55
N ARG A 117 5.23 -2.62 6.66
CA ARG A 117 5.23 -3.42 7.90
C ARG A 117 3.84 -3.47 8.55
N ILE A 118 3.11 -2.35 8.55
CA ILE A 118 1.74 -2.31 9.07
C ILE A 118 0.82 -3.15 8.20
N VAL A 119 0.94 -3.07 6.87
CA VAL A 119 0.15 -3.87 5.93
C VAL A 119 0.48 -5.36 6.04
N ASP A 120 1.74 -5.74 6.16
CA ASP A 120 2.14 -7.14 6.42
C ASP A 120 1.51 -7.66 7.72
N MET A 121 1.52 -6.85 8.78
CA MET A 121 0.85 -7.20 10.04
C MET A 121 -0.67 -7.39 9.85
N TYR A 122 -1.33 -6.51 9.09
CA TYR A 122 -2.74 -6.65 8.75
C TYR A 122 -3.05 -7.93 7.97
N MET A 123 -2.21 -8.31 7.00
CA MET A 123 -2.37 -9.56 6.26
C MET A 123 -2.30 -10.78 7.17
N ARG A 124 -1.44 -10.74 8.20
CA ARG A 124 -1.36 -11.81 9.21
C ARG A 124 -2.56 -11.81 10.15
N ALA A 125 -3.03 -10.64 10.58
CA ALA A 125 -4.20 -10.49 11.45
C ALA A 125 -5.52 -10.83 10.73
N LYS A 126 -5.58 -10.72 9.40
CA LYS A 126 -6.76 -10.99 8.57
C LYS A 126 -6.42 -11.97 7.44
N PRO A 127 -6.17 -13.26 7.75
CA PRO A 127 -5.74 -14.25 6.75
C PRO A 127 -6.75 -14.43 5.60
N GLY A 128 -8.04 -14.26 5.86
CA GLY A 128 -9.07 -14.29 4.81
C GLY A 128 -8.93 -13.14 3.79
N VAL A 129 -8.61 -11.93 4.27
CA VAL A 129 -8.35 -10.77 3.41
C VAL A 129 -7.04 -10.96 2.65
N SER A 130 -5.99 -11.46 3.31
CA SER A 130 -4.71 -11.76 2.67
C SER A 130 -4.88 -12.75 1.51
N LYS A 131 -5.62 -13.83 1.73
CA LYS A 131 -5.93 -14.82 0.68
C LYS A 131 -6.67 -14.20 -0.50
N MET A 132 -7.72 -13.43 -0.23
CA MET A 132 -8.50 -12.73 -1.26
C MET A 132 -7.63 -11.78 -2.09
N LEU A 133 -6.79 -10.97 -1.44
CA LEU A 133 -5.90 -10.03 -2.13
C LEU A 133 -4.84 -10.74 -2.95
N LEU A 134 -4.28 -11.84 -2.43
CA LEU A 134 -3.32 -12.66 -3.17
C LEU A 134 -3.96 -13.28 -4.42
N GLU A 135 -5.17 -13.84 -4.30
CA GLU A 135 -5.91 -14.38 -5.45
C GLU A 135 -6.17 -13.29 -6.50
N ARG A 136 -6.58 -12.10 -6.08
CA ARG A 136 -6.75 -10.95 -6.99
C ARG A 136 -5.44 -10.54 -7.66
N LEU A 137 -4.34 -10.48 -6.93
CA LEU A 137 -3.02 -10.16 -7.48
C LEU A 137 -2.53 -11.20 -8.50
N LEU A 138 -2.75 -12.49 -8.22
CA LEU A 138 -2.35 -13.58 -9.12
C LEU A 138 -3.22 -13.66 -10.38
N ASN A 139 -4.48 -13.25 -10.28
CA ASN A 139 -5.42 -13.20 -11.41
C ASN A 139 -5.23 -11.99 -12.33
N LEU A 140 -4.25 -11.11 -12.06
CA LEU A 140 -3.91 -9.97 -12.94
C LEU A 140 -3.34 -10.38 -14.31
N GLN A 141 -3.17 -11.68 -14.58
CA GLN A 141 -2.71 -12.20 -15.87
C GLN A 141 -3.69 -11.95 -17.04
N SER A 142 -4.89 -11.43 -16.80
CA SER A 142 -5.91 -11.21 -17.85
C SER A 142 -6.03 -9.76 -18.34
N GLU A 143 -5.36 -8.77 -17.75
CA GLU A 143 -5.41 -7.39 -18.23
C GLU A 143 -4.13 -7.00 -18.98
N ASP A 144 -4.24 -7.15 -20.30
CA ASP A 144 -3.41 -6.64 -21.39
C ASP A 144 -1.87 -6.78 -21.25
N PRO A 145 -1.24 -7.77 -21.93
CA PRO A 145 0.22 -7.95 -21.98
C PRO A 145 0.99 -6.68 -22.41
N LEU A 146 0.33 -5.77 -23.13
CA LEU A 146 0.90 -4.50 -23.58
C LEU A 146 1.17 -3.52 -22.43
N THR A 147 0.41 -3.57 -21.33
CA THR A 147 0.56 -2.66 -20.19
C THR A 147 1.76 -3.02 -19.31
N ILE A 148 2.05 -4.32 -19.17
CA ILE A 148 3.25 -4.79 -18.46
C ILE A 148 4.49 -4.51 -19.33
N SER A 149 4.38 -4.71 -20.65
CA SER A 149 5.47 -4.45 -21.59
C SER A 149 5.79 -2.95 -21.70
N SER A 150 4.79 -2.06 -21.67
CA SER A 150 5.03 -0.60 -21.68
C SER A 150 5.63 -0.08 -20.37
N LEU A 151 5.26 -0.66 -19.22
CA LEU A 151 5.88 -0.36 -17.92
C LEU A 151 7.34 -0.82 -17.84
N LEU A 152 7.69 -1.94 -18.47
CA LEU A 152 9.07 -2.45 -18.51
C LEU A 152 9.94 -1.73 -19.56
N ASN A 153 9.35 -1.18 -20.61
CA ASN A 153 10.06 -0.52 -21.72
C ASN A 153 10.14 1.02 -21.61
N SER A 154 9.67 1.62 -20.51
CA SER A 154 9.71 3.08 -20.27
C SER A 154 10.83 3.54 -19.32
N VAL A 155 11.84 2.69 -19.11
CA VAL A 155 13.09 3.00 -18.37
C VAL A 155 14.26 3.05 -19.34
#